data_AF-A0A1H8IV82-F1
#
_entry.id   AF-A0A1H8IV82-F1
#
_cell.length_a   1.000
_cell.length_b   1.000
_cell.length_c   1.000
_cell.angle_alpha   90.00
_cell.angle_beta   90.00
_cell.angle_gamma   90.00
#
_symmetry.space_group_name_H-M   'P 1'
#
loop_
_entity.id
_entity.type
_entity.pdbx_description
1 polymer ?
#
loop_
_entity_poly.entity_id
_entity_poly.type
_entity_poly.pdbx_seq_one_letter_code
_entity_poly.pdbx_strand_id
1 'polypeptide(L)' 'MYSVTFGKLLQFAAIGLVIGFIIGMVAMLGFDLNFMAMILSVLLSIIGAFAAGMYAELYHIRQAVNEQTEKTLKKRV' A
#
# COMPACT_ATOMS: atom_id res chain seq x y z
N MET A 1 -14.62 18.54 3.99
CA MET A 1 -14.05 17.29 4.51
C MET A 1 -14.01 16.28 3.38
N TYR A 2 -12.86 16.09 2.71
CA TYR A 2 -12.69 14.91 1.87
C TYR A 2 -12.73 13.68 2.79
N SER A 3 -13.45 12.64 2.41
CA SER A 3 -13.59 11.45 3.26
C SER A 3 -12.19 10.86 3.52
N VAL A 4 -11.98 10.34 4.73
CA VAL A 4 -10.70 9.71 5.14
C VAL A 4 -10.24 8.67 4.11
N THR A 5 -11.19 8.02 3.43
CA THR A 5 -10.97 7.07 2.34
C THR A 5 -10.31 7.70 1.12
N PHE A 6 -10.77 8.87 0.68
CA PHE A 6 -10.19 9.55 -0.48
C PHE A 6 -8.77 10.04 -0.19
N GLY A 7 -8.52 10.54 1.03
CA GLY A 7 -7.18 10.94 1.46
C GLY A 7 -6.17 9.80 1.43
N LYS A 8 -6.55 8.62 1.94
CA LYS A 8 -5.71 7.41 1.90
C LYS A 8 -5.43 6.95 0.47
N LEU A 9 -6.45 6.99 -0.39
CA LEU A 9 -6.32 6.59 -1.80
C LEU A 9 -5.30 7.49 -2.53
N LEU A 10 -5.40 8.81 -2.33
CA LEU A 10 -4.44 9.76 -2.90
C LEU A 10 -3.02 9.54 -2.35
N GLN A 11 -2.90 9.24 -1.05
CA GLN A 11 -1.62 9.00 -0.40
C GLN A 11 -0.93 7.74 -0.94
N PHE A 12 -1.63 6.61 -1.04
CA PHE A 12 -1.05 5.38 -1.60
C PHE A 12 -0.73 5.50 -3.09
N ALA A 13 -1.57 6.20 -3.86
CA ALA A 13 -1.28 6.49 -5.26
C ALA A 13 -0.02 7.36 -5.42
N ALA A 14 0.14 8.40 -4.60
CA ALA A 14 1.33 9.26 -4.63
C ALA A 14 2.61 8.49 -4.24
N ILE A 15 2.54 7.65 -3.20
CA ILE A 15 3.67 6.79 -2.80
C ILE A 15 4.06 5.85 -3.94
N GLY A 16 3.08 5.15 -4.51
CA GLY A 16 3.33 4.24 -5.63
C GLY A 16 3.90 4.95 -6.86
N LEU A 17 3.42 6.16 -7.16
CA LEU A 17 3.92 6.97 -8.26
C LEU A 17 5.38 7.36 -8.05
N VAL A 18 5.76 7.84 -6.86
CA VAL A 18 7.14 8.23 -6.56
C VAL A 18 8.08 7.02 -6.62
N ILE A 19 7.71 5.91 -5.97
CA ILE A 19 8.54 4.69 -5.95
C ILE A 19 8.69 4.14 -7.38
N GLY A 20 7.59 4.01 -8.10
CA GLY A 20 7.62 3.44 -9.45
C GLY A 20 8.30 4.35 -10.45
N PHE A 21 8.26 5.67 -10.27
CA PHE A 21 9.04 6.61 -11.05
C PHE A 21 10.55 6.43 -10.80
N ILE A 22 10.97 6.33 -9.54
CA ILE A 22 12.38 6.10 -9.20
C ILE A 22 12.88 4.78 -9.82
N ILE A 23 12.14 3.69 -9.63
CA ILE A 23 12.48 2.37 -10.20
C ILE A 23 12.51 2.44 -11.74
N GLY A 24 11.54 3.11 -12.35
CA GLY A 24 11.44 3.26 -13.79
C GLY A 24 12.59 4.08 -14.38
N MET A 25 13.00 5.15 -13.71
CA MET A 25 14.17 5.95 -14.10
C MET A 25 15.46 5.15 -13.99
N VAL A 26 15.63 4.36 -12.92
CA VAL A 26 16.79 3.46 -12.76
C VAL A 26 16.79 2.39 -13.85
N ALA A 27 15.63 1.84 -14.20
CA ALA A 27 15.48 0.88 -15.29
C ALA A 27 15.90 1.46 -16.65
N MET A 28 15.45 2.68 -16.97
CA MET A 28 15.78 3.34 -18.23
C MET A 28 17.25 3.76 -18.31
N LEU A 29 17.78 4.37 -17.25
CA LEU A 29 19.14 4.93 -17.26
C LEU A 29 20.23 3.90 -16.94
N GLY A 30 19.91 2.87 -16.15
CA GLY A 30 20.86 1.87 -15.69
C GLY A 30 20.87 0.57 -16.47
N PHE A 31 19.77 0.25 -17.19
CA PHE A 31 19.59 -1.04 -17.86
C PHE A 31 19.15 -0.90 -19.33
N ASP A 32 19.18 0.32 -19.90
CA ASP A 32 18.79 0.62 -21.28
C ASP A 32 17.38 0.11 -21.66
N LEU A 33 16.49 0.10 -20.67
CA LEU A 33 15.09 -0.27 -20.88
C LEU A 33 14.32 0.91 -21.49
N ASN A 34 13.34 0.59 -22.33
CA ASN A 34 12.53 1.60 -22.99
C ASN A 34 11.51 2.27 -22.04
N PHE A 35 10.89 3.35 -22.51
CA PHE A 35 9.90 4.13 -21.75
C PHE A 35 8.73 3.29 -21.18
N MET A 36 8.38 2.17 -21.85
CA MET A 36 7.36 1.25 -21.35
C MET A 36 7.73 0.62 -20.01
N ALA A 37 9.01 0.38 -19.74
CA ALA A 37 9.46 -0.13 -18.44
C ALA A 37 9.15 0.86 -17.32
N MET A 38 9.26 2.17 -17.56
CA MET A 38 8.89 3.19 -16.58
C MET A 38 7.39 3.21 -16.32
N ILE A 39 6.55 3.13 -17.37
CA ILE A 39 5.10 3.07 -17.21
C ILE A 39 4.70 1.85 -16.37
N LEU A 40 5.23 0.68 -16.72
CA LEU A 40 4.93 -0.57 -16.00
C LEU A 40 5.40 -0.50 -14.55
N SER A 41 6.59 0.06 -14.30
CA SER A 41 7.12 0.26 -12.96
C SER A 41 6.19 1.14 -12.10
N VAL A 42 5.69 2.25 -12.65
CA VAL A 42 4.73 3.14 -11.97
C VAL A 42 3.43 2.42 -11.66
N LEU A 43 2.83 1.74 -12.64
CA LEU A 43 1.57 1.03 -12.44
C LEU A 43 1.70 -0.09 -11.40
N LEU A 44 2.74 -0.90 -11.49
CA LEU A 44 3.01 -1.98 -10.54
C LEU A 44 3.28 -1.46 -9.13
N SER A 45 3.99 -0.33 -9.00
CA SER A 45 4.29 0.29 -7.71
C SER A 45 3.04 0.87 -7.06
N ILE A 46 2.12 1.45 -7.84
CA ILE A 46 0.81 1.89 -7.33
C ILE A 46 0.02 0.69 -6.80
N ILE A 47 -0.13 -0.37 -7.60
CA ILE A 47 -0.83 -1.59 -7.17
C ILE A 47 -0.18 -2.17 -5.91
N GLY A 48 1.15 -2.23 -5.87
CA GLY A 48 1.91 -2.72 -4.72
C GLY A 48 1.70 -1.87 -3.46
N ALA A 49 1.68 -0.55 -3.58
CA ALA A 49 1.40 0.36 -2.47
C ALA A 49 -0.01 0.15 -1.90
N PHE A 50 -1.02 -0.02 -2.77
CA PHE A 50 -2.38 -0.34 -2.35
C PHE A 50 -2.47 -1.72 -1.68
N ALA A 51 -1.82 -2.73 -2.25
CA ALA A 51 -1.79 -4.06 -1.65
C ALA A 51 -1.15 -4.03 -0.25
N ALA A 52 0.00 -3.38 -0.11
CA ALA A 52 0.68 -3.22 1.18
C ALA A 52 -0.19 -2.46 2.20
N GLY A 53 -0.85 -1.38 1.78
CA GLY A 53 -1.80 -0.64 2.62
C GLY A 53 -2.96 -1.51 3.10
N MET A 54 -3.57 -2.29 2.19
CA MET A 54 -4.66 -3.21 2.52
C MET A 54 -4.19 -4.32 3.49
N TYR A 55 -3.00 -4.89 3.28
CA TYR A 55 -2.43 -5.88 4.19
C TYR A 55 -2.20 -5.31 5.59
N ALA A 56 -1.68 -4.08 5.70
CA ALA A 56 -1.48 -3.42 6.99
C ALA A 56 -2.82 -3.16 7.71
N GLU A 57 -3.85 -2.71 6.99
CA GLU A 57 -5.18 -2.52 7.58
C GLU A 57 -5.80 -3.84 8.06
N LEU A 58 -5.70 -4.91 7.26
CA LEU A 58 -6.18 -6.25 7.63
C LEU A 58 -5.45 -6.79 8.87
N TYR A 59 -4.16 -6.50 9.02
CA TYR A 59 -3.39 -6.89 10.21
C TYR A 59 -3.94 -6.22 11.48
N HIS A 60 -4.16 -4.91 11.45
CA HIS A 60 -4.73 -4.18 12.58
C HIS A 60 -6.14 -4.64 12.94
N ILE A 61 -6.97 -4.94 11.94
CA ILE A 61 -8.32 -5.50 12.18
C ILE A 61 -8.22 -6.85 12.88
N ARG A 62 -7.34 -7.75 12.42
CA ARG A 62 -7.14 -9.06 13.06
C ARG A 62 -6.68 -8.93 14.51
N GLN A 63 -5.76 -8.01 14.78
CA GLN A 63 -5.29 -7.76 16.13
C GLN A 63 -6.42 -7.22 17.04
N ALA A 64 -7.18 -6.23 16.57
CA ALA A 64 -8.30 -5.67 17.32
C ALA A 64 -9.38 -6.71 17.63
N VAL A 65 -9.68 -7.61 16.68
CA VAL A 65 -10.63 -8.72 16.88
C VAL A 65 -10.11 -9.67 17.95
N ASN A 66 -8.84 -10.12 17.86
CA ASN A 66 -8.26 -11.02 18.85
C ASN A 66 -8.24 -10.42 20.26
N GLU A 67 -7.90 -9.14 20.40
CA GLU A 67 -7.92 -8.43 21.68
C GLU A 67 -9.33 -8.33 22.27
N GLN A 68 -10.36 -8.12 21.43
CA GLN A 68 -11.75 -8.11 21.87
C GLN A 68 -12.22 -9.50 22.30
N THR A 69 -11.86 -10.54 21.56
CA THR A 69 -12.18 -11.93 21.91
C THR A 69 -11.54 -12.32 23.24
N GLU A 70 -10.26 -11.96 23.47
CA GLU A 70 -9.56 -12.23 24.73
C GLU A 70 -10.21 -11.49 25.92
N LYS A 71 -10.53 -10.19 25.76
CA LYS A 71 -11.21 -9.41 26.81
C LYS A 71 -12.59 -9.96 27.15
N THR A 72 -13.31 -10.50 26.16
CA THR A 72 -14.64 -11.09 26.36
C THR A 72 -14.54 -12.44 27.07
N LEU A 73 -13.54 -13.26 26.73
CA LEU A 73 -13.28 -14.55 27.40
C LEU A 73 -12.84 -14.36 28.85
N LYS A 74 -11.94 -13.41 29.14
CA LYS A 74 -11.51 -13.09 30.52
C LYS A 74 -12.63 -12.56 31.41
N LYS A 75 -13.70 -11.98 30.85
CA LYS A 75 -14.87 -11.52 31.61
C LYS A 75 -15.84 -12.65 31.99
N ARG A 76 -15.70 -13.85 31.41
CA ARG A 76 -16.61 -14.99 31.64
C ARG A 76 -16.07 -16.06 32.59
N VAL A 77 -14.81 -15.96 33.01
CA VAL A 77 -14.15 -16.83 34.00
C VAL A 77 -13.99 -16.05 35.30
#